data_AF-A0A377ZW26-F1
#
_entry.id   AF-A0A377ZW26-F1
#
_cell.length_a   1.000
_cell.length_b   1.000
_cell.length_c   1.000
_cell.angle_alpha   90.00
_cell.angle_beta   90.00
_cell.angle_gamma   90.00
#
_symmetry.space_group_name_H-M   'P 1'
#
loop_
_entity.id
_entity.type
_entity.pdbx_description
1 polymer ?
#
loop_
_entity_poly.entity_id
_entity_poly.type
_entity_poly.pdbx_seq_one_letter_code
_entity_poly.pdbx_strand_id
1 'polypeptide(L)'
;MFRRLFSPVIDKLLFAATKADHVTIDQHSNMVSLLQQLIQDAWQNAAFEGISMDCLGLASIQATQSGLIEVNGGGKFPPCAAIA
;
A
#
# COMPACT_ATOMS: atom_id res chain seq x y z
N MET A 1 17.03 26.53 11.53
CA MET A 1 17.48 27.05 12.84
C MET A 1 16.67 26.51 14.05
N PHE A 2 15.71 25.57 13.88
CA PHE A 2 14.90 24.99 14.98
C PHE A 2 15.24 23.53 15.37
N ARG A 3 16.17 22.82 14.69
CA ARG A 3 16.63 21.45 15.05
C ARG A 3 17.37 21.34 16.40
N ARG A 4 17.50 22.45 17.14
CA ARG A 4 18.33 22.57 18.35
C ARG A 4 17.49 22.79 19.62
N LEU A 5 16.18 22.99 19.48
CA LEU A 5 15.22 23.07 20.59
C LEU A 5 14.40 21.78 20.74
N PHE A 6 14.21 21.04 19.65
CA PHE A 6 13.64 19.70 19.65
C PHE A 6 14.40 18.84 18.63
N SER A 7 14.93 17.69 19.07
CA SER A 7 15.43 16.66 18.16
C SER A 7 14.20 16.01 17.52
N PRO A 8 14.04 15.97 16.19
CA PRO A 8 12.93 15.24 15.58
C PRO A 8 13.02 13.76 16.00
N VAL A 9 11.98 13.26 16.67
CA VAL A 9 11.87 11.87 17.18
C VAL A 9 10.89 11.12 16.29
N ILE A 10 11.28 10.88 15.04
CA ILE A 10 10.52 10.01 14.13
C ILE A 10 11.38 8.78 13.91
N ASP A 11 11.16 7.75 14.71
CA ASP A 11 11.90 6.49 14.61
C ASP A 11 11.28 5.54 13.57
N LYS A 12 10.02 5.78 13.19
CA LYS A 12 9.24 4.95 12.28
C LYS A 12 8.39 5.78 11.32
N LEU A 13 8.40 5.40 10.06
CA LEU A 13 7.63 6.00 8.99
C LEU A 13 6.89 4.89 8.21
N LEU A 14 5.60 5.09 7.94
CA LEU A 14 4.78 4.14 7.18
C LEU A 14 4.23 4.81 5.93
N PHE A 15 4.50 4.22 4.77
CA PHE A 15 3.86 4.59 3.52
C PHE A 15 2.64 3.70 3.28
N ALA A 16 1.47 4.33 3.14
CA ALA A 16 0.21 3.63 2.96
C ALA A 16 -0.37 3.84 1.55
N ALA A 17 -0.53 2.78 0.76
CA ALA A 17 -1.37 2.80 -0.43
C ALA A 17 -2.84 2.73 0.01
N THR A 18 -3.52 3.88 0.00
CA THR A 18 -4.93 4.00 0.44
C THR A 18 -5.91 3.45 -0.58
N LYS A 19 -7.11 3.03 -0.14
CA LYS A 19 -8.18 2.42 -0.97
C LYS A 19 -7.75 1.10 -1.62
N ALA A 20 -7.01 0.29 -0.86
CA ALA A 20 -6.56 -1.02 -1.32
C ALA A 20 -7.71 -2.00 -1.66
N ASP A 21 -8.94 -1.70 -1.26
CA ASP A 21 -10.15 -2.46 -1.56
C ASP A 21 -10.58 -2.33 -3.03
N HIS A 22 -10.14 -1.30 -3.75
CA HIS A 22 -10.37 -1.17 -5.19
C HIS A 22 -9.52 -2.13 -6.04
N VAL A 23 -8.50 -2.74 -5.42
CA VAL A 23 -7.58 -3.67 -6.07
C VAL A 23 -7.86 -5.08 -5.56
N THR A 24 -7.80 -6.06 -6.45
CA THR A 24 -8.05 -7.46 -6.13
C THR A 24 -6.90 -8.02 -5.30
N ILE A 25 -7.16 -9.03 -4.47
CA ILE A 25 -6.17 -9.56 -3.51
C ILE A 25 -4.89 -10.03 -4.23
N ASP A 26 -5.03 -10.60 -5.43
CA ASP A 26 -3.91 -11.03 -6.27
C ASP A 26 -3.06 -9.87 -6.80
N GLN A 27 -3.64 -8.67 -6.96
CA GLN A 27 -2.95 -7.47 -7.41
C GLN A 27 -2.45 -6.58 -6.27
N HIS A 28 -2.80 -6.89 -5.03
CA HIS A 28 -2.40 -6.11 -3.86
C HIS A 28 -0.87 -6.05 -3.70
N SER A 29 -0.17 -7.16 -3.93
CA SER A 29 1.30 -7.23 -3.91
C SER A 29 1.94 -6.32 -4.97
N ASN A 30 1.36 -6.28 -6.17
CA ASN A 30 1.84 -5.45 -7.28
C ASN A 30 1.69 -3.96 -6.96
N MET A 31 0.56 -3.56 -6.36
CA MET A 31 0.33 -2.19 -5.93
C MET A 31 1.33 -1.74 -4.85
N VAL A 32 1.58 -2.59 -3.84
CA VAL A 32 2.58 -2.29 -2.80
C VAL A 32 3.99 -2.20 -3.39
N SER A 33 4.33 -3.09 -4.32
CA SER A 33 5.62 -3.08 -5.02
C SER A 33 5.81 -1.81 -5.86
N LEU A 34 4.77 -1.35 -6.55
CA LEU A 34 4.80 -0.09 -7.28
C LEU A 34 5.03 1.10 -6.34
N LEU A 35 4.33 1.14 -5.21
CA LEU A 35 4.53 2.20 -4.22
C LEU A 35 5.96 2.18 -3.67
N GLN A 36 6.52 1.00 -3.38
CA GLN A 36 7.91 0.82 -2.96
C GLN A 36 8.90 1.37 -4.01
N GLN A 37 8.66 1.09 -5.30
CA GLN A 37 9.50 1.61 -6.39
C GLN A 37 9.45 3.14 -6.48
N LEU A 38 8.27 3.75 -6.28
CA LEU A 38 8.11 5.21 -6.31
C LEU A 38 8.81 5.91 -5.14
N ILE A 39 8.88 5.29 -3.98
CA ILE A 39 9.50 5.87 -2.78
C ILE A 39 10.96 5.47 -2.60
N GLN A 40 11.56 4.75 -3.55
CA GLN A 40 12.90 4.18 -3.42
C GLN A 40 13.98 5.22 -3.06
N ASP A 41 13.90 6.42 -3.62
CA ASP A 41 14.83 7.53 -3.34
C ASP A 41 14.62 8.12 -1.93
N ALA A 42 13.36 8.30 -1.52
CA ALA A 42 13.01 8.75 -0.17
C ALA A 42 13.44 7.70 0.87
N TRP A 43 13.35 6.42 0.52
CA TRP A 43 13.75 5.32 1.37
C TRP A 43 15.25 5.34 1.66
N GLN A 44 16.09 5.62 0.66
CA GLN A 44 17.54 5.74 0.87
C GLN A 44 17.88 6.89 1.84
N ASN A 45 17.18 8.02 1.73
CA ASN A 45 17.42 9.17 2.60
C ASN A 45 17.02 8.91 4.06
N ALA A 46 15.82 8.37 4.29
CA ALA A 46 15.36 8.13 5.67
C ALA A 46 16.04 6.92 6.33
N ALA A 47 16.51 5.92 5.55
CA ALA A 47 17.36 4.85 6.07
C ALA A 47 18.72 5.38 6.57
N PHE A 48 19.28 6.40 5.91
CA PHE A 48 20.52 7.06 6.36
C PHE A 48 20.33 7.81 7.69
N GLU A 49 19.13 8.34 7.94
CA GLU A 49 18.75 8.97 9.21
C GLU A 49 18.40 7.95 10.31
N GLY A 50 18.42 6.65 10.02
CA GLY A 50 18.09 5.59 10.97
C GLY A 50 16.59 5.38 11.18
N ILE A 51 15.74 5.95 10.32
CA ILE A 51 14.28 5.86 10.40
C ILE A 51 13.84 4.54 9.76
N SER A 52 13.11 3.71 10.52
CA SER A 52 12.54 2.48 9.98
C SER A 52 11.35 2.81 9.07
N MET A 53 11.37 2.33 7.83
CA MET A 53 10.31 2.57 6.85
C MET A 53 9.64 1.29 6.39
N ASP A 54 8.32 1.29 6.44
CA ASP A 54 7.47 0.20 5.93
C ASP A 54 6.48 0.72 4.89
N CYS A 55 6.00 -0.19 4.02
CA CYS A 55 4.98 0.10 3.01
C CYS A 55 3.82 -0.87 3.17
N LEU A 56 2.58 -0.36 3.20
CA LEU A 56 1.37 -1.14 3.42
C LEU A 56 0.26 -0.71 2.46
N GLY A 57 -0.45 -1.66 1.86
CA GLY A 57 -1.73 -1.38 1.20
C GLY A 57 -2.87 -1.50 2.21
N LEU A 58 -3.65 -0.43 2.40
CA LEU A 58 -4.78 -0.44 3.32
C LEU A 58 -6.00 0.33 2.78
N ALA A 59 -7.18 -0.11 3.16
CA ALA A 59 -8.43 0.61 2.95
C ALA A 59 -8.96 1.04 4.31
N SER A 60 -9.13 2.34 4.53
CA SER A 60 -9.70 2.86 5.78
C SER A 60 -11.17 2.47 5.94
N ILE A 61 -11.87 2.33 4.81
CA ILE A 61 -13.25 1.85 4.72
C ILE A 61 -13.26 0.85 3.58
N GLN A 62 -13.75 -0.36 3.84
CA GLN A 62 -13.95 -1.37 2.81
C GLN A 62 -15.30 -1.12 2.13
N ALA A 63 -15.26 -0.62 0.90
CA ALA A 63 -16.46 -0.36 0.09
C ALA A 63 -16.71 -1.48 -0.94
N THR A 64 -15.79 -2.42 -1.07
CA THR A 64 -15.86 -3.51 -2.05
C THR A 64 -15.79 -4.89 -1.39
N GLN A 65 -16.41 -5.87 -2.04
CA GLN A 65 -16.30 -7.29 -1.73
C GLN A 65 -15.67 -8.05 -2.90
N SER A 66 -14.87 -9.06 -2.57
CA SER A 66 -14.27 -9.96 -3.55
C SER A 66 -15.33 -10.91 -4.11
N GLY A 67 -15.68 -10.76 -5.39
CA GLY A 67 -16.61 -11.65 -6.09
C GLY A 67 -15.91 -12.48 -7.17
N LEU A 68 -16.26 -13.76 -7.28
CA LEU A 68 -15.85 -14.61 -8.40
C LEU A 68 -16.94 -14.57 -9.47
N ILE A 69 -16.55 -14.30 -10.72
CA ILE A 69 -17.49 -14.24 -11.84
C ILE A 69 -17.28 -15.50 -12.69
N GLU A 70 -18.32 -16.33 -12.80
CA GLU A 70 -18.35 -17.43 -13.76
C GLU A 70 -18.88 -16.90 -15.10
N VAL A 71 -17.99 -16.78 -16.08
CA VAL A 71 -18.38 -16.39 -17.45
C VAL A 71 -18.80 -17.63 -18.22
N ASN A 72 -19.94 -17.57 -18.92
CA ASN A 72 -20.47 -18.65 -19.76
C ASN A 72 -19.43 -19.09 -20.81
N GLY A 73 -18.65 -20.12 -20.48
CA GLY A 73 -17.45 -20.53 -21.21
C GLY A 73 -16.41 -21.30 -20.39
N GLY A 74 -16.61 -21.49 -19.07
CA GLY A 74 -15.88 -22.50 -18.27
C GLY A 74 -14.58 -22.02 -17.60
N GLY A 75 -14.22 -20.74 -17.71
CA GLY A 75 -13.08 -20.16 -17.00
C GLY A 75 -13.51 -19.46 -15.71
N LYS A 76 -12.95 -19.87 -14.56
CA LYS A 76 -13.00 -19.07 -13.33
C LYS A 76 -12.01 -17.92 -13.47
N PHE A 77 -12.51 -16.69 -13.60
CA PHE A 77 -11.68 -15.50 -13.66
C PHE A 77 -11.27 -15.02 -12.26
N PRO A 78 -10.16 -14.27 -12.12
CA PRO A 78 -9.70 -13.77 -10.83
C PRO A 78 -10.79 -12.93 -10.14
N PRO A 79 -10.81 -12.93 -8.80
CA PRO A 79 -11.82 -12.22 -8.03
C PRO A 79 -11.82 -10.74 -8.41
N CYS A 80 -12.98 -10.19 -8.76
CA CYS A 80 -13.14 -8.76 -9.07
C CYS A 80 -13.62 -8.02 -7.82
N ALA A 81 -13.13 -6.80 -7.61
CA ALA A 81 -13.65 -5.92 -6.57
C ALA A 81 -15.02 -5.38 -7.02
N ALA A 82 -16.10 -5.90 -6.44
CA ALA A 82 -17.45 -5.38 -6.67
C ALA A 82 -17.83 -4.46 -5.51
N ILE A 83 -18.59 -3.40 -5.78
CA ILE A 83 -19.14 -2.54 -4.72
C ILE A 83 -20.06 -3.41 -3.85
N ALA A 84 -19.83 -3.38 -2.53
CA ALA A 84 -20.61 -4.12 -1.55
C ALA A 84 -22.06 -3.62 -1.45
#